data_AF-A0A3C0K3T6-F1
#
_entry.id   AF-A0A3C0K3T6-F1
#
_cell.length_a   1.000
_cell.length_b   1.000
_cell.length_c   1.000
_cell.angle_alpha   90.00
_cell.angle_beta   90.00
_cell.angle_gamma   90.00
#
_symmetry.space_group_name_H-M   'P 1'
#
loop_
_entity.id
_entity.type
_entity.pdbx_description
1 polymer ?
#
loop_
_entity_poly.entity_id
_entity_poly.type
_entity_poly.pdbx_seq_one_letter_code
_entity_poly.pdbx_strand_id
1 'polypeptide(L)'
;ASKSIYTALRAIDSLKIVFSPFLPFSSEQLHVYLGYKGSLFGDQSIRNVQDKRWSRSLLEYSHKGATGLWKPSELPVGQEIHKPDTLFQKLDEEIIEQEMSRLGD
;
A
#
# COMPACT_ATOMS: atom_id res chain seq x y z
N ALA A 1 -19.46 -16.42 -16.96
CA ALA A 1 -19.47 -15.28 -16.01
C ALA A 1 -18.52 -15.48 -14.82
N SER A 2 -18.57 -16.58 -14.08
CA SER A 2 -17.74 -16.74 -12.86
C SER A 2 -16.22 -16.82 -13.11
N LYS A 3 -15.79 -17.46 -14.21
CA LYS A 3 -14.36 -17.55 -14.58
C LYS A 3 -13.75 -16.18 -14.89
N SER A 4 -14.48 -15.32 -15.61
CA SER A 4 -13.98 -13.99 -15.97
C SER A 4 -13.84 -13.07 -14.76
N ILE A 5 -14.77 -13.16 -13.79
CA ILE A 5 -14.68 -12.41 -12.52
C ILE A 5 -13.45 -12.86 -11.73
N TYR A 6 -13.26 -14.17 -11.58
CA TYR A 6 -12.08 -14.69 -10.88
C TYR A 6 -10.77 -14.25 -11.54
N THR A 7 -10.68 -14.34 -12.87
CA THR A 7 -9.50 -13.88 -13.61
C THR A 7 -9.25 -12.39 -13.41
N ALA A 8 -10.29 -11.56 -13.42
CA ALA A 8 -10.16 -10.13 -13.17
C ALA A 8 -9.66 -9.83 -11.74
N LEU A 9 -10.21 -10.50 -10.73
CA LEU A 9 -9.74 -10.39 -9.35
C LEU A 9 -8.28 -10.84 -9.20
N ARG A 10 -7.89 -11.91 -9.89
CA ARG A 10 -6.51 -12.41 -9.93
C ARG A 10 -5.54 -11.39 -10.53
N ALA A 11 -5.98 -10.70 -11.58
CA ALA A 11 -5.22 -9.63 -12.21
C ALA A 11 -5.05 -8.44 -11.27
N ILE A 12 -6.15 -8.00 -10.64
CA ILE A 12 -6.16 -6.92 -9.64
C ILE A 12 -5.21 -7.25 -8.47
N ASP A 13 -5.28 -8.47 -7.95
CA ASP A 13 -4.44 -8.95 -6.85
C ASP A 13 -2.95 -9.02 -7.23
N SER A 14 -2.65 -9.30 -8.50
CA SER A 14 -1.28 -9.26 -9.01
C SER A 14 -0.78 -7.82 -9.21
N LEU A 15 -1.63 -6.93 -9.73
CA LEU A 15 -1.32 -5.50 -9.89
C LEU A 15 -0.99 -4.84 -8.55
N LYS A 16 -1.69 -5.22 -7.48
CA LYS A 16 -1.38 -4.82 -6.11
C LYS A 16 0.10 -5.06 -5.74
N ILE A 17 0.64 -6.23 -6.09
CA ILE A 17 2.05 -6.54 -5.82
C ILE A 17 2.94 -5.69 -6.73
N VAL A 18 2.68 -5.65 -8.03
CA VAL A 18 3.49 -4.90 -9.02
C VAL A 18 3.55 -3.40 -8.71
N PHE A 19 2.46 -2.81 -8.23
CA PHE A 19 2.36 -1.39 -7.91
C PHE A 19 2.78 -1.05 -6.48
N SER A 20 2.99 -2.03 -5.61
CA SER A 20 3.41 -1.80 -4.22
C SER A 20 4.62 -0.86 -4.04
N PRO A 21 5.65 -0.84 -4.92
CA PRO A 21 6.78 0.08 -4.76
C PRO A 21 6.45 1.54 -5.12
N PHE A 22 5.36 1.78 -5.86
CA PHE A 22 4.97 3.10 -6.38
C PHE A 22 3.71 3.65 -5.71
N LEU A 23 2.79 2.75 -5.33
CA LEU A 23 1.51 3.04 -4.71
C LEU A 23 1.34 2.20 -3.43
N PRO A 24 2.23 2.35 -2.43
CA PRO A 24 2.27 1.47 -1.27
C PRO A 24 0.95 1.50 -0.49
N PHE A 25 0.37 2.68 -0.28
CA PHE A 25 -0.84 2.85 0.51
C PHE A 25 -2.07 2.23 -0.17
N SER A 26 -2.29 2.50 -1.46
CA SER A 26 -3.41 1.93 -2.21
C SER A 26 -3.26 0.41 -2.39
N SER A 27 -2.02 -0.08 -2.54
CA SER A 27 -1.73 -1.52 -2.60
C SER A 27 -2.05 -2.20 -1.27
N GLU A 28 -1.73 -1.56 -0.15
CA GLU A 28 -2.08 -2.04 1.19
C GLU A 28 -3.60 -2.04 1.42
N GLN A 29 -4.30 -0.97 1.05
CA GLN A 29 -5.76 -0.94 1.14
C GLN A 29 -6.42 -2.05 0.33
N LEU A 30 -5.96 -2.26 -0.91
CA LEU A 30 -6.43 -3.36 -1.75
C LEU A 30 -6.08 -4.73 -1.15
N HIS A 31 -4.96 -4.87 -0.44
CA HIS A 31 -4.60 -6.09 0.29
C HIS A 31 -5.68 -6.43 1.32
N VAL A 32 -6.10 -5.44 2.09
CA VAL A 32 -7.16 -5.55 3.10
C VAL A 32 -8.52 -5.83 2.45
N TYR A 33 -8.88 -5.15 1.35
CA TYR A 33 -10.15 -5.38 0.66
C TYR A 33 -10.28 -6.81 0.13
N LEU A 34 -9.17 -7.37 -0.39
CA LEU A 34 -9.15 -8.76 -0.83
C LEU A 34 -9.17 -9.77 0.32
N GLY A 35 -9.18 -9.33 1.59
CA GLY A 35 -9.30 -10.20 2.76
C GLY A 35 -7.99 -10.84 3.21
N TYR A 36 -6.85 -10.36 2.72
CA TYR A 36 -5.56 -10.84 3.21
C TYR A 36 -5.28 -10.37 4.64
N LYS A 37 -4.50 -11.17 5.37
CA LYS A 37 -4.07 -10.89 6.75
C LYS A 37 -2.62 -10.43 6.77
N GLY A 38 -2.30 -9.58 7.74
CA GLY A 38 -1.00 -8.93 7.84
C GLY A 38 -0.89 -7.73 6.91
N SER A 39 0.29 -7.12 6.87
CA SER A 39 0.57 -5.95 6.04
C SER A 39 1.54 -6.31 4.92
N LEU A 40 1.40 -5.69 3.74
CA LEU A 40 2.40 -5.82 2.68
C LEU A 40 3.77 -5.28 3.12
N PHE A 41 3.77 -4.30 4.03
CA PHE A 41 4.97 -3.61 4.48
C PHE A 41 5.19 -3.80 5.98
N GLY A 42 6.41 -3.55 6.41
CA GLY A 42 6.78 -3.49 7.81
C GLY A 42 6.70 -2.08 8.36
N ASP A 43 7.09 -1.93 9.62
CA ASP A 43 7.04 -0.66 10.32
C ASP A 43 8.33 0.14 10.12
N GLN A 44 8.19 1.38 9.65
CA GLN A 44 9.28 2.34 9.63
C GLN A 44 9.18 3.27 10.84
N SER A 45 10.27 3.41 11.58
CA SER A 45 10.33 4.26 12.77
C SER A 45 11.63 5.05 12.86
N ILE A 46 11.63 6.11 13.66
CA ILE A 46 12.83 6.88 13.96
C ILE A 46 13.34 6.44 15.33
N ARG A 47 14.58 5.94 15.38
CA ARG A 47 15.27 5.57 16.61
C ARG A 47 16.37 6.57 16.92
N ASN A 48 16.24 7.27 18.04
CA ASN A 48 17.30 8.16 18.52
C ASN A 48 18.39 7.34 19.20
N VAL A 49 19.62 7.44 18.67
CA VAL A 49 20.79 6.76 19.22
C VAL A 49 21.74 7.80 19.78
N GLN A 50 22.02 7.67 21.08
CA GLN A 50 23.05 8.45 21.75
C GLN A 50 24.35 7.67 21.74
N ASP A 51 25.31 8.14 20.96
CA ASP A 51 26.70 7.68 21.05
C ASP A 51 27.48 8.52 22.07
N LYS A 52 28.68 8.07 22.45
CA LYS A 52 29.54 8.76 23.44
C LYS A 52 29.87 10.22 23.09
N ARG A 53 29.69 10.64 21.82
CA ARG A 53 29.99 11.99 21.34
C ARG A 53 28.83 12.72 20.67
N TRP A 54 27.80 12.03 20.19
CA TRP A 54 26.76 12.63 19.35
C TRP A 54 25.41 11.95 19.55
N SER A 55 24.34 12.73 19.43
CA SER A 55 22.98 12.20 19.26
C SER A 55 22.64 12.20 17.77
N ARG A 56 22.11 11.08 17.26
CA ARG A 56 21.63 10.99 15.87
C ARG A 56 20.32 10.22 15.81
N SER A 57 19.44 10.66 14.92
CA SER A 57 18.20 9.96 14.59
C SER A 57 18.50 8.98 13.45
N LEU A 58 18.20 7.70 13.66
CA LEU A 58 18.30 6.66 12.65
C LEU A 58 16.91 6.33 12.12
N LEU A 59 16.81 6.18 10.81
CA LEU A 59 15.64 5.61 10.17
C LEU A 59 15.77 4.09 10.25
N GLU A 60 14.86 3.43 10.96
CA GLU A 60 14.86 1.99 11.17
C GLU A 60 13.62 1.39 10.50
N TYR A 61 13.82 0.29 9.78
CA TYR A 61 12.73 -0.47 9.18
C TYR A 61 12.71 -1.89 9.76
N SER A 62 11.57 -2.27 10.34
CA SER A 62 11.32 -3.59 10.88
C SER A 62 10.38 -4.35 9.96
N HIS A 63 10.88 -5.41 9.31
CA HIS A 63 10.06 -6.30 8.47
C HIS A 63 9.13 -7.23 9.28
N LYS A 64 9.10 -7.11 10.62
CA LYS A 64 8.22 -7.92 11.46
C LYS A 64 6.76 -7.61 11.13
N GLY A 65 5.95 -8.64 10.90
CA GLY A 65 4.54 -8.47 10.53
C GLY A 65 4.29 -8.22 9.04
N ALA A 66 5.33 -7.93 8.26
CA ALA A 66 5.23 -7.80 6.81
C ALA A 66 5.08 -9.19 6.15
N THR A 67 4.01 -9.37 5.37
CA THR A 67 3.69 -10.59 4.62
C THR A 67 3.85 -10.40 3.10
N GLY A 68 4.15 -9.18 2.66
CA GLY A 68 4.37 -8.85 1.25
C GLY A 68 5.55 -9.61 0.65
N LEU A 69 5.31 -10.29 -0.47
CA LEU A 69 6.32 -11.00 -1.24
C LEU A 69 6.19 -10.62 -2.71
N TRP A 70 7.33 -10.40 -3.38
CA TRP A 70 7.38 -10.17 -4.81
C TRP A 70 7.23 -11.48 -5.59
N LYS A 71 6.01 -12.01 -5.58
CA LYS A 71 5.63 -13.23 -6.30
C LYS A 71 4.24 -13.06 -6.92
N PRO A 72 3.88 -13.87 -7.93
CA PRO A 72 2.50 -13.92 -8.40
C PRO A 72 1.56 -14.12 -7.22
N SER A 73 0.43 -13.40 -7.22
CA SER A 73 -0.58 -13.54 -6.18
C SER A 73 -1.10 -14.99 -6.13
N GLU A 74 -1.85 -15.39 -5.11
CA GLU A 74 -2.50 -16.74 -5.04
C GLU A 74 -4.04 -16.69 -5.11
N LEU A 75 -4.67 -15.70 -4.48
CA LEU A 75 -6.12 -15.55 -4.31
C LEU A 75 -6.88 -16.90 -4.14
N PRO A 76 -6.75 -17.55 -2.97
CA PRO A 76 -7.43 -18.81 -2.67
C PRO A 76 -8.93 -18.77 -2.94
N VAL A 77 -9.47 -19.87 -3.48
CA VAL A 77 -10.92 -20.02 -3.66
C VAL A 77 -11.60 -20.04 -2.29
N GLY A 78 -12.69 -19.29 -2.16
CA GLY A 78 -13.42 -19.18 -0.90
C GLY A 78 -12.84 -18.16 0.09
N GLN A 79 -11.78 -17.44 -0.29
CA GLN A 79 -11.31 -16.28 0.49
C GLN A 79 -12.43 -15.24 0.58
N GLU A 80 -12.71 -14.82 1.82
CA GLU A 80 -13.67 -13.76 2.09
C GLU A 80 -13.11 -12.44 1.53
N ILE A 81 -13.92 -11.75 0.73
CA ILE A 81 -13.58 -10.44 0.18
C ILE A 81 -14.35 -9.41 0.98
N HIS A 82 -13.65 -8.46 1.58
CA HIS A 82 -14.28 -7.36 2.30
C HIS A 82 -14.91 -6.37 1.30
N LYS A 83 -15.93 -5.64 1.74
CA LYS A 83 -16.56 -4.62 0.91
C LYS A 83 -15.51 -3.56 0.50
N PRO A 84 -15.19 -3.41 -0.80
CA PRO A 84 -14.20 -2.44 -1.23
C PRO A 84 -14.76 -1.02 -1.10
N ASP A 85 -13.86 -0.08 -0.85
CA ASP A 85 -14.11 1.35 -1.01
C ASP A 85 -13.25 1.92 -2.15
N THR A 86 -13.50 3.17 -2.50
CA THR A 86 -12.81 3.89 -3.56
C THR A 86 -11.32 4.01 -3.24
N LEU A 87 -10.47 3.44 -4.09
CA LEU A 87 -9.00 3.53 -3.94
C LEU A 87 -8.42 4.88 -4.38
N PHE A 88 -9.09 5.55 -5.33
CA PHE A 88 -8.63 6.81 -5.89
C PHE A 88 -9.81 7.76 -6.05
N GLN A 89 -9.71 8.93 -5.44
CA GLN A 89 -10.61 10.03 -5.71
C GLN A 89 -10.09 10.80 -6.93
N LYS A 90 -10.99 11.19 -7.82
CA LYS A 90 -10.62 12.04 -8.95
C LYS A 90 -10.17 13.40 -8.39
N LEU A 91 -9.09 13.93 -8.93
CA LEU A 91 -8.62 15.27 -8.58
C LEU A 91 -9.56 16.32 -9.20
N ASP A 92 -10.10 17.19 -8.36
CA ASP A 92 -10.95 18.31 -8.77
C ASP A 92 -10.10 19.49 -9.24
N GLU A 93 -10.57 20.19 -10.29
CA GLU A 93 -9.84 21.30 -10.92
C GLU A 93 -9.59 22.45 -9.93
N GLU A 94 -10.52 22.71 -9.01
CA GLU A 94 -10.38 23.71 -7.94
C GLU A 94 -9.16 23.44 -7.05
N ILE A 95 -8.90 22.18 -6.71
CA ILE A 95 -7.75 21.79 -5.88
C ILE A 95 -6.43 22.09 -6.62
N ILE A 96 -6.41 21.92 -7.95
CA ILE A 96 -5.24 22.22 -8.77
C ILE A 96 -4.90 23.71 -8.68
N GLU A 97 -5.89 24.59 -8.86
CA GLU A 97 -5.69 26.03 -8.79
C GLU A 97 -5.21 26.50 -7.42
N GLN A 98 -5.76 25.92 -6.35
CA GLN A 98 -5.37 26.22 -4.97
C GLN A 98 -3.92 25.80 -4.68
N GLU A 99 -3.53 24.57 -5.05
CA GLU A 99 -2.18 24.05 -4.82
C GLU A 99 -1.13 24.76 -5.69
N MET A 100 -1.47 25.12 -6.92
CA MET A 100 -0.61 25.93 -7.80
C MET A 100 -0.36 27.33 -7.23
N SER A 101 -1.39 27.95 -6.64
CA SER A 101 -1.25 29.25 -5.98
C SER A 101 -0.34 29.17 -4.75
N ARG A 102 -0.37 28.06 -4.00
CA ARG A 102 0.52 27.85 -2.83
C ARG A 102 1.99 27.65 -3.21
N LEU A 103 2.27 27.11 -4.39
CA LEU A 103 3.63 26.88 -4.90
C LEU A 103 4.22 28.10 -5.62
N GLY A 104 3.39 29.11 -5.93
CA GLY A 104 3.76 30.30 -6.71
C GLY A 104 4.43 31.43 -5.93
N ASP A 105 4.72 31.23 -4.65
CA ASP A 105 5.50 32.13 -3.77
C ASP A 105 6.92 31.60 -3.51
#